data_AF-A0AAW2Y0X0-F1
#
_entry.id   AF-A0AAW2Y0X0-F1
#
_cell.length_a   1.000
_cell.length_b   1.000
_cell.length_c   1.000
_cell.angle_alpha   90.00
_cell.angle_beta   90.00
_cell.angle_gamma   90.00
#
_symmetry.space_group_name_H-M   'P 1'
#
loop_
_entity.id
_entity.type
_entity.pdbx_description
1 polymer ?
#
loop_
_entity_poly.entity_id
_entity_poly.type
_entity_poly.pdbx_seq_one_letter_code
_entity_poly.pdbx_strand_id
1 'polypeptide(L)'
;MVQRNFAPAFKNSFLAAENHVPLCLFLLTDENSSNPAWEAIGYQVEAIERETKHEKQRPLEKGVAAAVLAKSGQKVLILEKGHYFVPEDCSGLEGPAYSELYESGGMLTTQDGKIMVMAGTTVGGGSHVNLSRWIRTPDYILKEWSTESKIHLFGSHEYQSAMDAVCKRIGVTENCVQEGFQNQVLRRGCENLGLKVESVPRNSSADHYCGSCCYGCRRGDKREPTLLGSLMRSGTVQ
;
A
#
# COMPACT_ATOMS: atom_id res chain seq x y z
N MET A 1 -19.92 -20.47 7.55
CA MET A 1 -20.84 -19.37 7.92
C MET A 1 -21.58 -19.77 9.19
N VAL A 2 -21.09 -19.31 10.34
CA VAL A 2 -21.87 -19.10 11.57
C VAL A 2 -21.45 -17.72 12.04
N GLN A 3 -22.31 -16.73 11.81
CA GLN A 3 -22.11 -15.36 12.31
C GLN A 3 -22.30 -15.39 13.83
N ARG A 4 -21.20 -15.33 14.59
CA ARG A 4 -21.27 -14.75 15.94
C ARG A 4 -21.13 -13.25 15.80
N ASN A 5 -22.20 -12.54 16.14
CA ASN A 5 -22.28 -11.09 16.17
C ASN A 5 -21.29 -10.52 17.20
N PHE A 6 -20.10 -10.14 16.74
CA PHE A 6 -19.25 -9.22 17.50
C PHE A 6 -19.65 -7.79 17.19
N ALA A 7 -19.74 -6.96 18.23
CA ALA A 7 -20.05 -5.54 18.12
C ALA A 7 -19.06 -4.82 17.18
N PRO A 8 -19.47 -3.76 16.47
CA PRO A 8 -18.61 -3.01 15.53
C PRO A 8 -17.28 -2.55 16.14
N ALA A 9 -17.30 -2.19 17.43
CA ALA A 9 -16.10 -1.82 18.19
C ALA A 9 -15.06 -2.96 18.26
N PHE A 10 -15.52 -4.22 18.35
CA PHE A 10 -14.62 -5.38 18.40
C PHE A 10 -13.97 -5.68 17.04
N LYS A 11 -14.66 -5.41 15.91
CA LYS A 11 -14.07 -5.52 14.57
C LYS A 11 -12.98 -4.47 14.32
N ASN A 12 -13.20 -3.23 14.78
CA ASN A 12 -12.20 -2.17 14.65
C ASN A 12 -10.99 -2.39 15.57
N SER A 13 -11.21 -2.88 16.79
CA SER A 13 -10.12 -3.28 17.69
C SER A 13 -9.36 -4.50 17.17
N PHE A 14 -10.01 -5.44 16.48
CA PHE A 14 -9.37 -6.59 15.86
C PHE A 14 -8.51 -6.18 14.66
N LEU A 15 -9.00 -5.29 13.77
CA LEU A 15 -8.21 -4.75 12.66
C LEU A 15 -7.04 -3.86 13.14
N ALA A 16 -7.23 -3.08 14.21
CA ALA A 16 -6.15 -2.33 14.83
C ALA A 16 -5.12 -3.27 15.48
N ALA A 17 -5.55 -4.33 16.16
CA ALA A 17 -4.65 -5.34 16.71
C ALA A 17 -3.93 -6.15 15.62
N GLU A 18 -4.60 -6.47 14.52
CA GLU A 18 -4.05 -7.18 13.35
C GLU A 18 -2.98 -6.35 12.61
N ASN A 19 -3.02 -5.01 12.73
CA ASN A 19 -2.02 -4.13 12.12
C ASN A 19 -1.01 -3.53 13.11
N HIS A 20 -1.26 -3.47 14.42
CA HIS A 20 -0.28 -2.96 15.40
C HIS A 20 0.49 -4.07 16.11
N VAL A 21 -0.15 -5.21 16.44
CA VAL A 21 0.50 -6.28 17.21
C VAL A 21 1.51 -7.03 16.34
N PRO A 22 1.23 -7.43 15.08
CA PRO A 22 2.24 -7.99 14.21
C PRO A 22 3.29 -6.97 13.76
N LEU A 23 2.94 -5.69 13.69
CA LEU A 23 3.86 -4.62 13.29
C LEU A 23 4.90 -4.37 14.40
N CYS A 24 4.47 -4.31 15.66
CA CYS A 24 5.40 -4.26 16.78
C CYS A 24 6.18 -5.58 16.98
N LEU A 25 5.55 -6.75 16.82
CA LEU A 25 6.26 -8.02 17.05
C LEU A 25 7.18 -8.44 15.91
N PHE A 26 6.86 -8.11 14.66
CA PHE A 26 7.60 -8.64 13.51
C PHE A 26 8.24 -7.57 12.61
N LEU A 27 7.91 -6.28 12.72
CA LEU A 27 8.56 -5.22 11.90
C LEU A 27 9.57 -4.38 12.68
N LEU A 28 9.51 -4.35 14.01
CA LEU A 28 10.56 -3.74 14.83
C LEU A 28 11.84 -4.56 14.73
N THR A 29 12.76 -4.12 13.89
CA THR A 29 14.13 -4.61 13.87
C THR A 29 15.06 -3.57 14.48
N ASP A 30 16.12 -4.00 15.14
CA ASP A 30 17.20 -3.10 15.55
C ASP A 30 18.00 -2.59 14.34
N GLU A 31 19.01 -1.79 14.62
CA GLU A 31 19.97 -1.24 13.64
C GLU A 31 20.72 -2.29 12.82
N ASN A 32 20.72 -3.56 13.26
CA ASN A 32 21.31 -4.69 12.57
C ASN A 32 20.27 -5.54 11.83
N SER A 33 19.04 -5.04 11.65
CA SER A 33 17.91 -5.79 11.08
C SER A 33 17.55 -7.06 11.88
N SER A 34 17.85 -7.11 13.18
CA SER A 34 17.56 -8.24 14.06
C SER A 34 16.30 -7.97 14.89
N ASN A 35 15.54 -9.03 15.19
CA ASN A 35 14.32 -8.93 15.98
C ASN A 35 14.27 -10.11 16.98
N PRO A 36 14.22 -9.86 18.31
CA PRO A 36 14.18 -10.92 19.33
C PRO A 36 13.00 -11.89 19.20
N ALA A 37 11.87 -11.45 18.64
CA ALA A 37 10.72 -12.30 18.38
C ALA A 37 10.97 -13.26 17.20
N TRP A 38 11.86 -12.92 16.26
CA TRP A 38 12.27 -13.80 15.17
C TRP A 38 13.18 -14.93 15.67
N GLU A 39 14.09 -14.65 16.59
CA GLU A 39 14.93 -15.68 17.23
C GLU A 39 14.10 -16.66 18.05
N ALA A 40 13.11 -16.16 18.79
CA ALA A 40 12.22 -16.98 19.62
C ALA A 40 11.39 -18.00 18.83
N ILE A 41 11.20 -17.77 17.52
CA ILE A 41 10.49 -18.68 16.60
C ILE A 41 11.43 -19.39 15.61
N GLY A 42 12.75 -19.29 15.81
CA GLY A 42 13.76 -19.97 15.00
C GLY A 42 13.94 -19.43 13.58
N TYR A 43 13.58 -18.16 13.34
CA TYR A 43 13.69 -17.51 12.04
C TYR A 43 15.09 -16.88 11.85
N GLN A 44 15.72 -17.10 10.69
CA GLN A 44 17.00 -16.48 10.31
C GLN A 44 16.85 -15.68 9.01
N VAL A 45 17.48 -14.50 8.95
CA VAL A 45 17.45 -13.61 7.79
C VAL A 45 18.60 -13.98 6.84
N GLU A 46 18.28 -14.35 5.59
CA GLU A 46 19.28 -14.48 4.53
C GLU A 46 19.64 -13.10 3.95
N ALA A 47 20.94 -12.86 3.74
CA ALA A 47 21.44 -11.60 3.19
C ALA A 47 21.04 -11.45 1.72
N ILE A 48 20.35 -10.36 1.38
CA ILE A 48 20.00 -10.01 0.00
C ILE A 48 21.17 -9.22 -0.62
N GLU A 49 21.73 -9.74 -1.71
CA GLU A 49 22.76 -9.06 -2.48
C GLU A 49 22.22 -7.79 -3.17
N ARG A 50 23.04 -6.73 -3.17
CA ARG A 50 22.69 -5.43 -3.77
C ARG A 50 22.90 -5.47 -5.28
N GLU A 51 21.83 -5.33 -6.05
CA GLU A 51 21.93 -5.10 -7.50
C GLU A 51 22.24 -3.64 -7.87
N THR A 52 22.88 -3.49 -9.02
CA THR A 52 23.63 -2.32 -9.50
C THR A 52 22.76 -1.16 -10.00
N LYS A 53 23.33 0.04 -9.86
CA LYS A 53 22.80 1.37 -10.23
C LYS A 53 22.17 1.41 -11.63
N HIS A 54 20.88 1.77 -11.69
CA HIS A 54 20.25 2.28 -12.89
C HIS A 54 20.09 3.81 -12.85
N GLU A 55 20.13 4.42 -14.03
CA GLU A 55 20.10 5.86 -14.23
C GLU A 55 18.76 6.45 -13.76
N LYS A 56 18.81 7.54 -12.98
CA LYS A 56 17.63 8.20 -12.36
C LYS A 56 16.74 8.85 -13.43
N GLN A 57 15.94 8.07 -14.15
CA GLN A 57 14.82 8.62 -14.91
C GLN A 57 13.73 9.09 -13.94
N ARG A 58 13.19 10.28 -14.20
CA ARG A 58 12.09 10.88 -13.43
C ARG A 58 10.81 10.79 -14.27
N PRO A 59 9.97 9.76 -14.13
CA PRO A 59 8.71 9.72 -14.86
C PRO A 59 7.78 10.77 -14.25
N LEU A 60 7.66 11.90 -14.94
CA LEU A 60 6.88 13.05 -14.53
C LEU A 60 5.45 12.92 -15.06
N GLU A 61 4.68 11.99 -14.52
CA GLU A 61 3.23 11.95 -14.74
C GLU A 61 2.52 11.41 -13.52
N LYS A 62 1.87 12.30 -12.75
CA LYS A 62 1.52 11.93 -11.38
C LYS A 62 0.06 12.22 -11.05
N GLY A 63 -0.69 11.13 -10.86
CA GLY A 63 -2.14 11.10 -10.63
C GLY A 63 -2.96 10.70 -11.87
N VAL A 64 -4.07 9.98 -11.65
CA VAL A 64 -5.00 9.58 -12.71
C VAL A 64 -5.51 10.80 -13.49
N ALA A 65 -5.87 11.88 -12.79
CA ALA A 65 -6.35 13.10 -13.40
C ALA A 65 -5.30 13.78 -14.30
N ALA A 66 -4.08 13.98 -13.78
CA ALA A 66 -2.99 14.57 -14.55
C ALA A 66 -2.67 13.76 -15.81
N ALA A 67 -2.65 12.43 -15.69
CA ALA A 67 -2.43 11.55 -16.83
C ALA A 67 -3.53 11.64 -17.90
N VAL A 68 -4.79 11.77 -17.47
CA VAL A 68 -5.92 11.95 -18.40
C VAL A 68 -5.85 13.30 -19.11
N LEU A 69 -5.51 14.38 -18.38
CA LEU A 69 -5.35 15.72 -18.94
C LEU A 69 -4.15 15.82 -19.88
N ALA A 70 -3.02 15.22 -19.53
CA ALA A 70 -1.84 15.19 -20.40
C ALA A 70 -2.13 14.41 -21.68
N LYS A 71 -2.81 13.26 -21.59
CA LYS A 71 -3.24 12.47 -22.77
C LYS A 71 -4.21 13.22 -23.68
N SER A 72 -4.95 14.21 -23.17
CA SER A 72 -5.81 15.06 -24.00
C SER A 72 -5.08 16.28 -24.59
N GLY A 73 -3.75 16.31 -24.51
CA GLY A 73 -2.90 17.36 -25.10
C GLY A 73 -2.78 18.63 -24.25
N GLN A 74 -3.25 18.60 -22.99
CA GLN A 74 -3.11 19.73 -22.09
C GLN A 74 -1.70 19.79 -21.47
N LYS A 75 -1.19 21.00 -21.26
CA LYS A 75 0.03 21.20 -20.45
C LYS A 75 -0.35 21.15 -18.98
N VAL A 76 0.24 20.22 -18.23
CA VAL A 76 -0.10 19.95 -16.83
C VAL A 76 1.11 20.25 -15.94
N LEU A 77 0.92 21.10 -14.93
CA LEU A 77 1.87 21.32 -13.85
C LEU A 77 1.36 20.62 -12.58
N ILE A 78 2.23 19.86 -11.92
CA ILE A 78 1.92 19.18 -10.65
C ILE A 78 2.80 19.81 -9.58
N LEU A 79 2.16 20.30 -8.52
CA LEU A 79 2.84 20.83 -7.33
C LEU A 79 2.65 19.84 -6.19
N GLU A 80 3.76 19.40 -5.62
CA GLU A 80 3.82 18.48 -4.49
C GLU A 80 4.71 19.09 -3.40
N LYS A 81 4.26 19.01 -2.15
CA LYS A 81 5.01 19.49 -0.99
C LYS A 81 6.12 18.50 -0.64
N GLY A 82 5.84 17.21 -0.77
CA GLY A 82 6.73 16.11 -0.45
C GLY A 82 7.91 15.93 -1.40
N HIS A 83 8.84 15.06 -1.00
CA HIS A 83 10.00 14.71 -1.81
C HIS A 83 9.70 13.59 -2.81
N TYR A 84 10.49 13.53 -3.89
CA TYR A 84 10.48 12.41 -4.82
C TYR A 84 11.55 11.39 -4.43
N PHE A 85 11.13 10.18 -4.09
CA PHE A 85 12.00 9.07 -3.74
C PHE A 85 12.04 8.05 -4.88
N VAL A 86 13.23 7.64 -5.28
CA VAL A 86 13.43 6.42 -6.08
C VAL A 86 13.70 5.22 -5.15
N PRO A 87 13.61 3.97 -5.63
CA PRO A 87 13.79 2.79 -4.78
C PRO A 87 15.10 2.79 -3.97
N GLU A 88 16.16 3.36 -4.54
CA GLU A 88 17.49 3.48 -3.91
C GLU A 88 17.53 4.52 -2.78
N ASP A 89 16.63 5.50 -2.80
CA ASP A 89 16.51 6.51 -1.74
C ASP A 89 15.74 5.95 -0.53
N CYS A 90 14.97 4.86 -0.70
CA CYS A 90 14.19 4.25 0.37
C CYS A 90 15.11 3.46 1.32
N SER A 91 15.24 3.92 2.57
CA SER A 91 16.03 3.19 3.59
C SER A 91 15.48 1.79 3.88
N GLY A 92 14.15 1.62 3.81
CA GLY A 92 13.44 0.42 4.25
C GLY A 92 13.43 0.24 5.78
N LEU A 93 13.91 1.23 6.53
CA LEU A 93 13.92 1.25 7.98
C LEU A 93 12.76 2.10 8.48
N GLU A 94 12.11 1.65 9.56
CA GLU A 94 10.90 2.26 10.10
C GLU A 94 11.10 3.74 10.48
N GLY A 95 12.10 4.05 11.31
CA GLY A 95 12.34 5.40 11.81
C GLY A 95 12.55 6.44 10.71
N PRO A 96 13.55 6.26 9.82
CA PRO A 96 13.75 7.17 8.69
C PRO A 96 12.52 7.23 7.77
N ALA A 97 11.88 6.10 7.48
CA ALA A 97 10.69 6.10 6.63
C ALA A 97 9.54 6.93 7.21
N TYR A 98 9.28 6.85 8.52
CA TYR A 98 8.29 7.71 9.17
C TYR A 98 8.69 9.18 9.06
N SER A 99 9.94 9.52 9.36
CA SER A 99 10.41 10.90 9.32
C SER A 99 10.37 11.52 7.91
N GLU A 100 10.63 10.72 6.87
CA GLU A 100 10.83 11.22 5.50
C GLU A 100 9.60 11.07 4.61
N LEU A 101 8.83 9.97 4.79
CA LEU A 101 7.74 9.61 3.89
C LEU A 101 6.36 9.97 4.44
N TYR A 102 6.22 10.20 5.75
CA TYR A 102 4.93 10.46 6.39
C TYR A 102 4.82 11.90 6.92
N GLU A 103 3.62 12.46 6.79
CA GLU A 103 3.27 13.75 7.36
C GLU A 103 3.46 13.74 8.88
N SER A 104 4.13 14.75 9.41
CA SER A 104 4.41 14.87 10.85
C SER A 104 5.05 13.61 11.45
N GLY A 105 5.89 12.89 10.70
CA GLY A 105 6.51 11.65 11.18
C GLY A 105 5.52 10.51 11.40
N GLY A 106 4.33 10.56 10.79
CA GLY A 106 3.23 9.61 11.03
C GLY A 106 2.31 10.00 12.19
N MET A 107 2.55 11.12 12.87
CA MET A 107 1.78 11.58 14.04
C MET A 107 0.90 12.79 13.72
N LEU A 108 0.21 12.79 12.57
CA LEU A 108 -0.77 13.82 12.28
C LEU A 108 -2.05 13.55 13.10
N THR A 109 -2.26 14.30 14.18
CA THR A 109 -3.37 14.08 15.13
C THR A 109 -4.37 15.23 15.19
N THR A 110 -5.57 14.95 15.69
CA THR A 110 -6.48 16.01 16.18
C THR A 110 -5.89 16.71 17.40
N GLN A 111 -6.35 17.94 17.69
CA GLN A 111 -5.87 18.71 18.85
C GLN A 111 -6.08 18.00 20.19
N ASP A 112 -7.14 17.19 20.29
CA ASP A 112 -7.44 16.38 21.48
C ASP A 112 -6.80 14.98 21.43
N GLY A 113 -6.01 14.67 20.40
CA GLY A 113 -5.28 13.42 20.24
C GLY A 113 -6.13 12.16 19.98
N LYS A 114 -7.45 12.31 19.80
CA LYS A 114 -8.36 11.15 19.66
C LYS A 114 -8.29 10.47 18.29
N ILE A 115 -7.84 11.19 17.27
CA ILE A 115 -7.69 10.65 15.92
C ILE A 115 -6.25 10.90 15.46
N MET A 116 -5.63 9.87 14.91
CA MET A 116 -4.33 9.94 14.25
C MET A 116 -4.50 9.49 12.80
N VAL A 117 -3.91 10.25 11.87
CA VAL A 117 -3.95 9.98 10.43
C VAL A 117 -2.52 9.74 9.95
N MET A 118 -2.27 8.59 9.32
CA MET A 118 -1.02 8.35 8.62
C MET A 118 -1.18 8.77 7.16
N ALA A 119 -0.63 9.92 6.80
CA ALA A 119 -0.64 10.45 5.44
C ALA A 119 0.77 10.46 4.86
N GLY A 120 0.95 10.00 3.62
CA GLY A 120 2.24 10.10 2.94
C GLY A 120 2.50 11.53 2.43
N THR A 121 3.69 12.07 2.70
CA THR A 121 4.18 13.37 2.21
C THR A 121 5.29 13.18 1.18
N THR A 122 4.99 12.41 0.15
CA THR A 122 5.91 12.13 -0.95
C THR A 122 5.22 12.36 -2.28
N VAL A 123 6.02 12.45 -3.33
CA VAL A 123 5.49 12.40 -4.68
C VAL A 123 4.91 11.01 -4.94
N GLY A 124 3.58 10.92 -4.91
CA GLY A 124 2.82 9.67 -4.92
C GLY A 124 1.80 9.60 -3.76
N GLY A 125 2.07 10.36 -2.69
CA GLY A 125 1.25 10.49 -1.49
C GLY A 125 1.11 9.16 -0.75
N GLY A 126 -0.11 8.90 -0.25
CA GLY A 126 -0.43 7.65 0.45
C GLY A 126 -0.15 6.38 -0.38
N SER A 127 -0.17 6.46 -1.71
CA SER A 127 0.16 5.32 -2.58
C SER A 127 1.59 4.84 -2.39
N HIS A 128 2.54 5.74 -2.12
CA HIS A 128 3.95 5.41 -1.91
C HIS A 128 4.15 4.62 -0.61
N VAL A 129 3.39 4.95 0.43
CA VAL A 129 3.53 4.41 1.79
C VAL A 129 2.45 3.39 2.19
N ASN A 130 1.57 2.99 1.28
CA ASN A 130 0.59 1.92 1.56
C ASN A 130 1.24 0.51 1.54
N LEU A 131 0.49 -0.51 1.96
CA LEU A 131 0.96 -1.90 2.05
C LEU A 131 0.79 -2.72 0.77
N SER A 132 0.68 -2.07 -0.39
CA SER A 132 0.40 -2.69 -1.69
C SER A 132 -0.92 -3.47 -1.79
N ARG A 133 -1.76 -3.45 -0.75
CA ARG A 133 -3.08 -4.10 -0.73
C ARG A 133 -4.06 -3.34 -1.62
N TRP A 134 -4.79 -4.08 -2.44
CA TRP A 134 -5.88 -3.57 -3.26
C TRP A 134 -7.12 -4.40 -3.03
N ILE A 135 -8.18 -3.77 -2.53
CA ILE A 135 -9.45 -4.43 -2.24
C ILE A 135 -10.51 -3.73 -3.06
N ARG A 136 -11.18 -4.48 -3.94
CA ARG A 136 -12.33 -3.96 -4.67
C ARG A 136 -13.46 -3.72 -3.67
N THR A 137 -14.13 -2.57 -3.77
CA THR A 137 -15.27 -2.25 -2.92
C THR A 137 -16.33 -3.35 -3.04
N PRO A 138 -16.74 -4.02 -1.94
CA PRO A 138 -17.72 -5.09 -2.01
C PRO A 138 -19.09 -4.61 -2.49
N ASP A 139 -19.81 -5.46 -3.22
CA ASP A 139 -21.12 -5.11 -3.81
C ASP A 139 -22.15 -4.65 -2.77
N TYR A 140 -22.13 -5.24 -1.57
CA TYR A 140 -23.05 -4.84 -0.50
C TYR A 140 -22.78 -3.42 0.01
N ILE A 141 -21.51 -2.98 0.04
CA ILE A 141 -21.12 -1.61 0.40
C ILE A 141 -21.53 -0.64 -0.72
N LEU A 142 -21.31 -1.01 -1.98
CA LEU A 142 -21.74 -0.20 -3.12
C LEU A 142 -23.26 -0.01 -3.14
N LYS A 143 -24.00 -1.07 -2.81
CA LYS A 143 -25.45 -1.00 -2.63
C LYS A 143 -25.82 -0.05 -1.49
N GLU A 144 -25.23 -0.21 -0.31
CA GLU A 144 -25.46 0.66 0.85
C GLU A 144 -25.24 2.15 0.49
N TRP A 145 -24.10 2.48 -0.12
CA TRP A 145 -23.79 3.85 -0.52
C TRP A 145 -24.73 4.40 -1.60
N SER A 146 -25.12 3.56 -2.55
CA SER A 146 -26.03 3.97 -3.63
C SER A 146 -27.46 4.18 -3.15
N THR A 147 -27.98 3.27 -2.31
CA THR A 147 -29.39 3.25 -1.91
C THR A 147 -29.64 4.00 -0.60
N GLU A 148 -28.86 3.71 0.44
CA GLU A 148 -29.10 4.26 1.79
C GLU A 148 -28.51 5.66 1.92
N SER A 149 -27.27 5.83 1.47
CA SER A 149 -26.59 7.14 1.47
C SER A 149 -26.99 8.03 0.29
N LYS A 150 -27.79 7.50 -0.65
CA LYS A 150 -28.32 8.21 -1.84
C LYS A 150 -27.23 8.74 -2.79
N ILE A 151 -26.08 8.08 -2.83
CA ILE A 151 -24.97 8.43 -3.74
C ILE A 151 -24.98 7.48 -4.93
N HIS A 152 -25.91 7.72 -5.86
CA HIS A 152 -26.22 6.80 -6.97
C HIS A 152 -25.03 6.43 -7.86
N LEU A 153 -23.98 7.26 -7.90
CA LEU A 153 -22.74 7.00 -8.63
C LEU A 153 -22.15 5.62 -8.28
N PHE A 154 -22.19 5.19 -7.02
CA PHE A 154 -21.58 3.93 -6.61
C PHE A 154 -22.33 2.69 -7.11
N GLY A 155 -23.60 2.83 -7.50
CA GLY A 155 -24.38 1.78 -8.15
C GLY A 155 -24.34 1.82 -9.68
N SER A 156 -23.60 2.76 -10.27
CA SER A 156 -23.62 3.02 -11.71
C SER A 156 -22.58 2.20 -12.47
N HIS A 157 -22.80 2.05 -13.78
CA HIS A 157 -21.84 1.38 -14.66
C HIS A 157 -20.52 2.16 -14.77
N GLU A 158 -20.57 3.49 -14.65
CA GLU A 158 -19.40 4.37 -14.69
C GLU A 158 -18.43 4.07 -13.55
N TYR A 159 -18.93 3.82 -12.33
CA TYR A 159 -18.07 3.45 -11.20
C TYR A 159 -17.38 2.10 -11.42
N GLN A 160 -18.12 1.10 -11.91
CA GLN A 160 -17.55 -0.22 -12.20
C GLN A 160 -16.47 -0.14 -13.27
N SER A 161 -16.76 0.58 -14.36
CA SER A 161 -15.80 0.82 -15.45
C SER A 161 -14.55 1.57 -14.95
N ALA A 162 -14.72 2.58 -14.08
CA ALA A 162 -13.60 3.30 -13.48
C ALA A 162 -12.74 2.38 -12.59
N MET A 163 -13.38 1.52 -11.78
CA MET A 163 -12.68 0.56 -10.94
C MET A 163 -11.87 -0.43 -11.79
N ASP A 164 -12.46 -0.97 -12.87
CA ASP A 164 -11.78 -1.88 -13.79
C ASP A 164 -10.59 -1.19 -14.50
N ALA A 165 -10.79 0.05 -14.95
CA ALA A 165 -9.75 0.84 -15.59
C ALA A 165 -8.56 1.08 -14.64
N VAL A 166 -8.82 1.40 -13.36
CA VAL A 166 -7.78 1.59 -12.35
C VAL A 166 -7.10 0.26 -12.01
N CYS A 167 -7.86 -0.82 -11.79
CA CYS A 167 -7.29 -2.15 -11.51
C CYS A 167 -6.34 -2.60 -12.61
N LYS A 168 -6.75 -2.45 -13.87
CA LYS A 168 -5.92 -2.75 -15.04
C LYS A 168 -4.68 -1.85 -15.08
N ARG A 169 -4.85 -0.54 -14.84
CA ARG A 169 -3.78 0.45 -14.90
C ARG A 169 -2.68 0.21 -13.88
N ILE A 170 -3.04 -0.10 -12.64
CA ILE A 170 -2.07 -0.38 -11.57
C ILE A 170 -1.61 -1.86 -11.58
N GLY A 171 -2.16 -2.65 -12.50
CA GLY A 171 -1.83 -4.06 -12.69
C GLY A 171 -2.06 -4.88 -11.42
N VAL A 172 -3.28 -4.81 -10.88
CA VAL A 172 -3.67 -5.62 -9.73
C VAL A 172 -3.46 -7.10 -10.05
N THR A 173 -2.76 -7.79 -9.16
CA THR A 173 -2.55 -9.23 -9.20
C THR A 173 -3.22 -9.88 -8.01
N GLU A 174 -3.95 -10.98 -8.26
CA GLU A 174 -4.56 -11.79 -7.19
C GLU A 174 -3.60 -12.88 -6.68
N ASN A 175 -2.53 -13.15 -7.44
CA ASN A 175 -1.57 -14.20 -7.13
C ASN A 175 -0.42 -13.67 -6.26
N CYS A 176 0.05 -14.53 -5.35
CA CYS A 176 1.26 -14.33 -4.57
C CYS A 176 2.02 -15.65 -4.59
N VAL A 177 3.17 -15.69 -5.28
CA VAL A 177 3.96 -16.93 -5.40
C VAL A 177 4.55 -17.32 -4.04
N GLN A 178 5.01 -16.31 -3.29
CA GLN A 178 5.58 -16.48 -1.97
C GLN A 178 4.96 -15.48 -1.01
N GLU A 179 4.43 -15.97 0.11
CA GLU A 179 3.96 -15.13 1.21
C GLU A 179 5.16 -14.73 2.09
N GLY A 180 5.14 -13.51 2.62
CA GLY A 180 6.07 -13.13 3.69
C GLY A 180 5.87 -14.02 4.92
N PHE A 181 6.94 -14.31 5.65
CA PHE A 181 6.91 -15.25 6.78
C PHE A 181 5.82 -14.93 7.82
N GLN A 182 5.65 -13.65 8.15
CA GLN A 182 4.60 -13.17 9.06
C GLN A 182 3.19 -13.60 8.62
N ASN A 183 2.90 -13.46 7.32
CA ASN A 183 1.62 -13.86 6.74
C ASN A 183 1.45 -15.39 6.75
N GLN A 184 2.52 -16.15 6.52
CA GLN A 184 2.47 -17.62 6.60
C GLN A 184 2.11 -18.09 8.01
N VAL A 185 2.70 -17.48 9.04
CA VAL A 185 2.41 -17.79 10.45
C VAL A 185 0.95 -17.46 10.78
N LEU A 186 0.47 -16.28 10.36
CA LEU A 186 -0.92 -15.87 10.60
C LEU A 186 -1.91 -16.80 9.88
N ARG A 187 -1.67 -17.11 8.60
CA ARG A 187 -2.49 -18.03 7.82
C ARG A 187 -2.58 -19.40 8.49
N ARG A 188 -1.45 -19.99 8.90
CA ARG A 188 -1.41 -21.29 9.58
C ARG A 188 -2.19 -21.25 10.91
N GLY A 189 -2.05 -20.16 11.67
CA GLY A 189 -2.82 -19.95 12.89
C GLY A 189 -4.33 -19.93 12.63
N CYS A 190 -4.77 -19.17 11.63
CA CYS A 190 -6.18 -19.10 11.22
C CYS A 190 -6.72 -20.45 10.74
N GLU A 191 -5.97 -21.17 9.90
CA GLU A 191 -6.33 -22.51 9.40
C GLU A 191 -6.50 -23.52 10.54
N ASN A 192 -5.57 -23.53 11.51
CA ASN A 192 -5.65 -24.40 12.69
C ASN A 192 -6.90 -24.12 13.55
N LEU A 193 -7.38 -22.88 13.55
CA LEU A 193 -8.60 -22.46 14.26
C LEU A 193 -9.87 -22.65 13.43
N GLY A 194 -9.77 -23.17 12.20
CA GLY A 194 -10.89 -23.32 11.28
C GLY A 194 -11.44 -21.99 10.75
N LEU A 195 -10.65 -20.93 10.76
CA LEU A 195 -11.00 -19.62 10.21
C LEU A 195 -10.73 -19.58 8.70
N LYS A 196 -11.61 -18.88 7.97
CA LYS A 196 -11.43 -18.67 6.53
C LYS A 196 -10.27 -17.70 6.30
N VAL A 197 -9.34 -18.08 5.43
CA VAL A 197 -8.25 -17.22 4.97
C VAL A 197 -8.38 -17.02 3.45
N GLU A 198 -8.15 -15.79 3.01
CA GLU A 198 -8.16 -15.41 1.59
C GLU A 198 -6.93 -14.55 1.28
N SER A 199 -6.42 -14.66 0.06
CA SER A 199 -5.36 -13.79 -0.43
C SER A 199 -5.93 -12.43 -0.79
N VAL A 200 -5.25 -11.36 -0.37
CA VAL A 200 -5.61 -9.98 -0.72
C VAL A 200 -4.93 -9.62 -2.05
N PRO A 201 -5.66 -9.12 -3.07
CA PRO A 201 -5.06 -8.65 -4.31
C PRO A 201 -4.08 -7.49 -4.06
N ARG A 202 -3.08 -7.35 -4.93
CA ARG A 202 -2.00 -6.39 -4.74
C ARG A 202 -1.66 -5.62 -6.00
N ASN A 203 -1.18 -4.40 -5.86
CA ASN A 203 -0.63 -3.59 -6.97
C ASN A 203 0.89 -3.77 -7.11
N SER A 204 1.36 -5.01 -7.12
CA SER A 204 2.76 -5.42 -7.28
C SER A 204 2.80 -6.68 -8.16
N SER A 205 3.99 -7.13 -8.55
CA SER A 205 4.15 -8.41 -9.23
C SER A 205 3.84 -9.60 -8.31
N ALA A 206 3.60 -10.76 -8.92
CA ALA A 206 3.26 -11.98 -8.19
C ALA A 206 4.41 -12.49 -7.30
N ASP A 207 5.66 -12.19 -7.65
CA ASP A 207 6.90 -12.54 -6.95
C ASP A 207 7.35 -11.49 -5.92
N HIS A 208 6.58 -10.42 -5.72
CA HIS A 208 6.89 -9.42 -4.71
C HIS A 208 6.46 -9.85 -3.29
N TYR A 209 7.37 -9.85 -2.31
CA TYR A 209 7.03 -10.22 -0.91
C TYR A 209 7.92 -9.54 0.15
N CYS A 210 8.35 -8.30 -0.07
CA CYS A 210 9.39 -7.67 0.76
C CYS A 210 8.97 -7.31 2.20
N GLY A 211 7.68 -7.32 2.54
CA GLY A 211 7.16 -7.02 3.88
C GLY A 211 7.27 -5.55 4.34
N SER A 212 7.99 -4.71 3.61
CA SER A 212 8.32 -3.32 3.99
C SER A 212 7.72 -2.26 3.08
N CYS A 213 6.65 -2.58 2.34
CA CYS A 213 6.04 -1.69 1.34
C CYS A 213 5.59 -0.33 1.88
N CYS A 214 5.29 -0.25 3.18
CA CYS A 214 4.91 1.01 3.84
C CYS A 214 6.09 1.96 4.05
N TYR A 215 7.33 1.46 4.03
CA TYR A 215 8.55 2.23 4.25
C TYR A 215 9.24 2.64 2.95
N GLY A 216 8.49 2.67 1.83
CA GLY A 216 9.02 2.83 0.49
C GLY A 216 9.49 1.51 -0.13
N CYS A 217 9.05 1.23 -1.35
CA CYS A 217 9.36 -0.03 -2.02
C CYS A 217 10.78 -0.01 -2.61
N ARG A 218 11.76 -0.58 -1.88
CA ARG A 218 13.16 -0.71 -2.34
C ARG A 218 13.35 -1.53 -3.62
N ARG A 219 12.41 -2.42 -3.93
CA ARG A 219 12.45 -3.21 -5.18
C ARG A 219 11.89 -2.45 -6.39
N GLY A 220 11.23 -1.31 -6.18
CA GLY A 220 10.57 -0.54 -7.25
C GLY A 220 9.40 -1.26 -7.94
N ASP A 221 9.00 -2.43 -7.46
CA ASP A 221 8.00 -3.28 -8.12
C ASP A 221 6.55 -2.85 -7.80
N LYS A 222 6.34 -2.22 -6.64
CA LYS A 222 5.04 -1.69 -6.25
C LYS A 222 4.58 -0.59 -7.22
N ARG A 223 3.42 -0.78 -7.83
CA ARG A 223 2.83 0.08 -8.86
C ARG A 223 1.89 1.09 -8.25
N GLU A 224 2.38 2.30 -8.03
CA GLU A 224 1.59 3.34 -7.40
C GLU A 224 0.55 3.93 -8.36
N PRO A 225 -0.75 3.99 -8.00
CA PRO A 225 -1.79 4.64 -8.81
C PRO A 225 -1.46 6.09 -9.19
N THR A 226 -0.67 6.74 -8.32
CA THR A 226 -0.29 8.15 -8.40
C THR A 226 1.03 8.38 -9.16
N LEU A 227 1.84 7.35 -9.45
CA LEU A 227 3.07 7.48 -10.24
C LEU A 227 2.94 6.70 -11.54
N LEU A 228 2.88 7.39 -12.68
CA LEU A 228 2.98 6.75 -13.99
C LEU A 228 4.41 6.78 -14.52
N GLY A 229 4.93 5.59 -14.82
CA GLY A 229 6.20 5.39 -15.53
C GLY A 229 6.11 5.41 -17.06
N SER A 230 4.92 5.49 -17.67
CA SER A 230 4.72 4.88 -19.01
C SER A 230 4.43 5.81 -20.20
N LEU A 231 4.64 7.13 -20.10
CA LEU A 231 4.31 8.05 -21.21
C LEU A 231 5.50 8.82 -21.81
N MET A 232 6.74 8.51 -21.44
CA MET A 232 7.93 9.10 -22.09
C MET A 232 8.27 8.51 -23.48
N ARG A 233 7.31 7.97 -24.25
CA ARG A 233 7.57 7.55 -25.65
C ARG A 233 7.01 8.51 -26.71
N SER A 234 6.21 9.50 -26.33
CA SER A 234 5.77 10.57 -27.25
C SER A 234 6.44 11.87 -26.83
N GLY A 235 7.50 12.23 -27.56
CA GLY A 235 8.49 13.20 -27.13
C GLY A 235 8.04 14.66 -27.05
N THR A 236 9.05 15.47 -26.77
CA THR A 236 9.09 16.94 -26.73
C THR A 236 8.62 17.56 -25.41
N VAL A 237 9.56 17.76 -24.49
CA VAL A 237 9.46 18.83 -23.49
C VAL A 237 10.84 19.52 -23.42
N GLN A 238 10.87 20.78 -23.85
CA GLN A 238 11.88 21.77 -23.50
C GLN A 238 11.64 22.27 -22.08
#